data_AF-A0A7R9LZ99-F1
#
_entry.id   AF-A0A7R9LZ99-F1
#
_cell.length_a   1.000
_cell.length_b   1.000
_cell.length_c   1.000
_cell.angle_alpha   90.00
_cell.angle_beta   90.00
_cell.angle_gamma   90.00
#
_symmetry.space_group_name_H-M   'P 1'
#
loop_
_entity.id
_entity.type
_entity.pdbx_description
1 polymer ?
#
loop_
_entity_poly.entity_id
_entity_poly.type
_entity_poly.pdbx_seq_one_letter_code
_entity_poly.pdbx_strand_id
1 'polypeptide(L)' 'YCRNCYQNYLDYHRCQKVKGEQYEPCKWYKWAYTELCPVSWHEKWDEQRQEGIFPGRI' A
#
# COMPACT_ATOMS: atom_id res chain seq x y z
N TYR A 1 10.95 11.52 1.69
CA TYR A 1 10.38 10.80 2.85
C TYR A 1 8.89 10.50 2.69
N CYS A 2 7.95 11.45 2.57
CA CYS A 2 6.51 11.10 2.42
C CYS A 2 6.07 10.59 1.03
N ARG A 3 6.67 11.08 -0.07
CA ARG A 3 6.26 10.67 -1.44
C ARG A 3 6.49 9.18 -1.71
N ASN A 4 7.61 8.63 -1.24
CA ASN A 4 7.95 7.21 -1.42
C ASN A 4 7.05 6.31 -0.57
N CYS A 5 6.62 6.77 0.61
CA CYS A 5 5.70 6.02 1.46
C CYS A 5 4.36 5.76 0.74
N TYR A 6 3.68 6.82 0.29
CA TYR A 6 2.39 6.70 -0.40
C TYR A 6 2.49 5.88 -1.69
N GLN A 7 3.55 6.08 -2.47
CA GLN A 7 3.77 5.33 -3.71
C GLN A 7 3.97 3.82 -3.46
N ASN A 8 4.79 3.43 -2.47
CA ASN A 8 4.99 2.02 -2.13
C ASN A 8 3.70 1.34 -1.62
N TYR A 9 2.86 2.07 -0.88
CA TYR A 9 1.56 1.55 -0.44
C TYR A 9 0.64 1.26 -1.63
N LEU A 10 0.55 2.19 -2.59
CA LEU A 10 -0.21 1.97 -3.83
C LEU A 10 0.35 0.80 -4.64
N ASP A 11 1.67 0.73 -4.78
CA ASP A 11 2.32 -0.30 -5.59
C ASP A 11 2.18 -1.69 -4.97
N TYR A 12 2.20 -1.81 -3.64
CA TYR A 12 1.88 -3.06 -2.94
C TYR A 12 0.51 -3.58 -3.34
N HIS A 13 -0.52 -2.74 -3.22
CA HIS A 13 -1.88 -3.18 -3.49
C HIS A 13 -2.18 -3.36 -4.98
N ARG A 14 -1.59 -2.55 -5.87
CA ARG A 14 -1.64 -2.78 -7.32
C ARG A 14 -0.97 -4.11 -7.69
N CYS A 15 0.18 -4.39 -7.09
CA CYS A 15 0.93 -5.62 -7.30
C CYS A 15 0.08 -6.83 -6.88
N GLN A 16 -0.55 -6.78 -5.70
CA GLN A 16 -1.47 -7.84 -5.26
C GLN A 16 -2.65 -8.03 -6.21
N LYS A 17 -3.24 -6.94 -6.72
CA LYS A 17 -4.38 -7.00 -7.64
C LYS A 17 -4.04 -7.59 -9.01
N VAL A 18 -2.84 -7.31 -9.54
CA VAL A 18 -2.41 -7.75 -10.88
C VAL A 18 -1.72 -9.11 -10.85
N LYS A 19 -0.88 -9.38 -9.84
CA LYS A 19 -0.01 -10.57 -9.77
C LYS A 19 -0.51 -11.63 -8.79
N GLY A 20 -1.46 -11.28 -7.91
CA GLY A 20 -1.94 -12.14 -6.84
C GLY A 20 -1.14 -11.98 -5.54
N GLU A 21 -1.71 -12.46 -4.43
CA GLU A 21 -1.19 -12.26 -3.08
C GLU A 21 0.15 -12.94 -2.79
N GLN A 22 0.54 -13.93 -3.59
CA GLN A 22 1.75 -14.74 -3.36
C GLN A 22 2.97 -14.29 -4.16
N TYR A 23 2.89 -13.18 -4.90
CA TYR A 23 4.02 -12.72 -5.68
C TYR A 23 5.09 -12.07 -4.78
N GLU A 24 6.23 -12.75 -4.64
CA GLU A 24 7.37 -12.34 -3.80
C GLU A 24 7.76 -10.85 -3.95
N PRO A 25 7.84 -10.28 -5.17
CA PRO A 25 8.14 -8.85 -5.32
C PRO A 25 7.11 -7.91 -4.68
N CYS A 26 5.84 -8.33 -4.52
CA CYS A 26 4.85 -7.51 -3.80
C CYS A 26 5.23 -7.37 -2.32
N LYS A 27 5.86 -8.38 -1.70
CA LYS A 27 6.27 -8.34 -0.28
C LYS A 27 7.31 -7.25 -0.02
N TRP A 28 8.15 -6.94 -1.01
CA TRP A 28 9.12 -5.85 -0.89
C TRP A 28 8.43 -4.49 -0.70
N TYR A 29 7.40 -4.21 -1.49
CA TYR A 29 6.61 -2.97 -1.34
C TYR A 29 5.94 -2.91 0.03
N LYS A 30 5.47 -4.05 0.55
CA LYS A 30 4.92 -4.16 1.91
C LYS A 30 5.92 -3.71 2.95
N TRP A 31 7.11 -4.29 2.92
CA TRP A 31 8.20 -3.92 3.83
C TRP A 31 8.56 -2.44 3.67
N ALA A 32 8.73 -1.97 2.43
CA ALA A 32 9.13 -0.59 2.15
C ALA A 32 8.12 0.44 2.68
N TYR A 33 6.81 0.27 2.45
CA TYR A 33 5.84 1.23 3.00
C TYR A 33 5.72 1.12 4.52
N THR A 34 5.88 -0.06 5.12
CA THR A 34 5.80 -0.24 6.58
C THR A 34 6.94 0.49 7.30
N GLU A 35 8.15 0.46 6.74
CA GLU A 35 9.31 1.17 7.28
C GLU A 35 9.29 2.68 7.00
N LEU A 36 8.78 3.09 5.83
CA LEU A 36 8.80 4.49 5.40
C LEU A 36 7.61 5.31 5.91
N CYS A 37 6.47 4.67 6.16
CA CYS A 37 5.22 5.33 6.55
C CYS A 37 4.99 5.26 8.06
N PRO A 38 4.43 6.31 8.68
CA PRO A 38 3.79 6.18 9.99
C PRO A 38 2.67 5.14 9.97
N VAL A 39 2.49 4.41 11.08
CA VAL A 39 1.45 3.38 11.21
C VAL A 39 0.05 3.95 10.98
N SER A 40 -0.21 5.11 11.57
CA SER A 40 -1.49 5.83 11.44
C SER A 40 -1.88 6.18 10.01
N TRP A 41 -0.93 6.25 9.07
CA TRP A 41 -1.22 6.55 7.68
C TRP A 41 -1.77 5.34 6.94
N HIS A 42 -1.11 4.19 7.06
CA HIS A 42 -1.57 3.00 6.35
C HIS A 42 -2.85 2.42 6.98
N GLU A 43 -3.05 2.53 8.30
CA GLU A 43 -4.33 2.19 8.94
C GLU A 43 -5.49 3.02 8.37
N LYS A 44 -5.31 4.35 8.28
CA LYS A 44 -6.33 5.24 7.71
C LYS A 44 -6.61 4.93 6.24
N TRP A 45 -5.58 4.61 5.46
CA TRP A 45 -5.77 4.24 4.05
C TRP A 45 -6.44 2.88 3.89
N ASP A 46 -6.15 1.93 4.78
CA ASP A 46 -6.80 0.62 4.80
C ASP A 46 -8.29 0.75 5.16
N GLU A 47 -8.65 1.58 6.13
CA GLU A 47 -10.04 1.92 6.46
C GLU A 47 -10.76 2.54 5.24
N GLN A 48 -10.17 3.56 4.63
CA GLN A 48 -10.73 4.19 3.42
C GLN A 48 -10.90 3.20 2.26
N ARG A 49 -10.01 2.21 2.13
CA ARG A 49 -10.10 1.14 1.12
C ARG A 49 -11.22 0.17 1.42
N GLN A 50 -11.37 -0.24 2.68
CA GLN A 50 -12.46 -1.12 3.12
C GLN A 50 -13.83 -0.45 2.92
N GLU A 51 -13.93 0.85 3.15
CA GLU A 51 -15.13 1.66 2.91
C GLU A 51 -15.34 2.02 1.43
N GLY A 52 -14.35 1.80 0.56
CA GLY A 52 -14.42 2.14 -0.87
C GLY A 52 -14.32 3.64 -1.17
N ILE A 53 -13.91 4.46 -0.19
CA ILE A 53 -13.75 5.93 -0.32
C ILE A 53 -12.31 6.35 -0.58
N PHE A 54 -11.38 5.39 -0.73
CA PHE A 54 -9.96 5.69 -0.92
C PHE A 54 -9.71 6.47 -2.22
N PRO A 55 -9.12 7.67 -2.16
CA PRO A 55 -8.93 8.53 -3.34
C PRO A 55 -7.80 8.04 -4.27
N GLY A 56 -6.96 7.11 -3.81
CA GLY A 56 -5.83 6.60 -4.58
C GLY A 56 -6.23 5.49 -5.55
N ARG A 57 -5.63 5.48 -6.74
CA ARG A 57 -5.91 4.47 -7.77
C ARG A 57 -5.13 3.18 -7.49
N ILE A 58 -5.84 2.09 -7.17
CA ILE A 58 -5.31 0.74 -6.88
C ILE A 58 -5.85 -0.30 -7.86
#